data_AF-A0A3M7C8I5-F1
#
_entry.id   AF-A0A3M7C8I5-F1
#
_cell.length_a   1.000
_cell.length_b   1.000
_cell.length_c   1.000
_cell.angle_alpha   90.00
_cell.angle_beta   90.00
_cell.angle_gamma   90.00
#
_symmetry.space_group_name_H-M   'P 1'
#
loop_
_entity.id
_entity.type
_entity.pdbx_description
1 polymer ?
#
loop_
_entity_poly.entity_id
_entity_poly.type
_entity_poly.pdbx_seq_one_letter_code
_entity_poly.pdbx_strand_id
1 'polypeptide(L)'
;MASNGPASTAALANANGNHAPTTNGEEDHIASIWTRYEHLKYSDVMKNVLLEDVISRYENLHLKHKNYVRENEIGVNTGVDYKKKFEEACRNLQHLQGILNRNPFVLVLIDGDGLVFNTDFLAQGEKGGKRAAAFLYQAIRTWALREIIEMPDDFRIAVKVYANVKSLAENSAKAGLVNNTAEFENFARGFTCGQDLFEFVDVGPGNGKATGKMAEILKLHLYDYHCRQIIFGCSQDYDYTRLLGKYALDREALSRVTLLESVAFGNYLKQLEFKTIKFPGVFRETQLPVVPPGLLTGPLNTNAQAFRPRVESCGLSATSEVFTPRTVSPFSPFTSSGAQLHQLDSQVLAQRLPHLRSTSITSSAESSDSGTAGLGSWAAITKASSALPYTEIPKASRPLETAAKTISRNIRGQRIDEPMDYDKDEVQRLKRIKMCNQHYIGQGCCHYNAGRSDKCPHRHDIKLTPQERQWLRVVARETPCKKGTECDDVKCIYGHRCPFPVATEGSSRGSGMCLNGENCRFPRDMHITDTKIVKTTRITGTF
;
A
#
# COMPACT_ATOMS: atom_id res chain seq x y z
N MET A 1 68.68 23.17 -10.02
CA MET A 1 69.26 22.57 -8.80
C MET A 1 69.94 21.27 -9.24
N ALA A 2 71.13 21.27 -9.84
CA ALA A 2 72.42 21.79 -9.40
C ALA A 2 72.84 21.23 -8.03
N SER A 3 73.65 20.17 -8.04
CA SER A 3 74.72 19.85 -7.07
C SER A 3 75.29 18.47 -7.47
N ASN A 4 76.42 18.42 -8.18
CA ASN A 4 77.79 18.36 -7.65
C ASN A 4 78.20 16.94 -7.24
N GLY A 5 79.21 16.41 -7.93
CA GLY A 5 79.95 15.20 -7.55
C GLY A 5 80.74 15.37 -6.25
N PRO A 6 81.58 14.37 -5.91
CA PRO A 6 82.96 14.53 -6.34
C PRO A 6 83.63 13.25 -6.86
N ALA A 7 84.56 13.48 -7.78
CA ALA A 7 85.65 12.57 -8.09
C ALA A 7 86.63 12.49 -6.90
N SER A 8 87.23 11.33 -6.69
CA SER A 8 88.44 11.19 -5.88
C SER A 8 89.53 10.54 -6.72
N THR A 9 90.46 11.38 -7.16
CA THR A 9 91.73 11.05 -7.83
C THR A 9 92.86 11.59 -6.97
N ALA A 10 93.68 10.70 -6.41
CA ALA A 10 95.06 10.90 -5.93
C ALA A 10 95.48 9.62 -5.20
N ALA A 11 96.72 9.15 -5.17
CA ALA A 11 97.94 9.37 -5.91
C ALA A 11 98.85 8.22 -5.41
N LEU A 12 99.41 7.39 -6.30
CA LEU A 12 100.41 6.40 -5.91
C LEU A 12 101.78 6.87 -6.40
N ALA A 13 102.69 6.93 -5.44
CA ALA A 13 104.03 7.47 -5.55
C ALA A 13 104.92 6.63 -6.50
N ASN A 14 105.77 7.35 -7.21
CA ASN A 14 106.79 6.83 -8.11
C ASN A 14 108.10 6.69 -7.32
N ALA A 15 108.73 5.50 -7.32
CA ALA A 15 110.12 5.34 -6.92
C ALA A 15 110.79 4.21 -7.72
N ASN A 16 111.85 4.61 -8.42
CA ASN A 16 112.66 3.86 -9.38
C ASN A 16 113.35 2.61 -8.81
N GLY A 17 113.47 1.59 -9.66
CA GLY A 17 114.45 0.51 -9.56
C GLY A 17 114.72 -0.10 -10.93
N ASN A 18 115.85 0.29 -11.55
CA ASN A 18 116.35 -0.19 -12.84
C ASN A 18 116.52 -1.73 -12.88
N HIS A 19 116.06 -2.38 -13.95
CA HIS A 19 116.79 -3.41 -14.70
C HIS A 19 116.07 -3.67 -16.05
N ALA A 20 116.81 -3.55 -17.16
CA ALA A 20 116.36 -3.86 -18.53
C ALA A 20 116.68 -5.34 -18.88
N PRO A 21 116.33 -5.83 -20.08
CA PRO A 21 114.99 -6.02 -20.62
C PRO A 21 114.76 -7.51 -20.95
N THR A 22 113.58 -8.05 -20.67
CA THR A 22 113.21 -9.41 -21.09
C THR A 22 111.78 -9.43 -21.62
N THR A 23 111.66 -9.29 -22.94
CA THR A 23 110.75 -10.00 -23.86
C THR A 23 109.30 -10.36 -23.43
N ASN A 24 108.62 -9.57 -22.60
CA ASN A 24 107.20 -9.78 -22.27
C ASN A 24 106.26 -8.61 -22.69
N GLY A 25 106.80 -7.49 -23.19
CA GLY A 25 106.02 -6.26 -23.44
C GLY A 25 105.08 -6.30 -24.67
N GLU A 26 105.39 -7.08 -25.70
CA GLU A 26 104.50 -7.25 -26.86
C GLU A 26 103.33 -8.19 -26.54
N GLU A 27 103.58 -9.27 -25.77
CA GLU A 27 102.54 -10.19 -25.30
C GLU A 27 101.59 -9.49 -24.30
N ASP A 28 102.12 -8.67 -23.38
CA ASP A 28 101.32 -7.86 -22.46
C ASP A 28 100.46 -6.81 -23.20
N HIS A 29 100.98 -6.21 -24.29
CA HIS A 29 100.23 -5.27 -25.11
C HIS A 29 99.11 -5.94 -25.93
N ILE A 30 99.39 -7.12 -26.51
CA ILE A 30 98.38 -7.92 -27.24
C ILE A 30 97.28 -8.41 -26.28
N ALA A 31 97.65 -8.88 -25.08
CA ALA A 31 96.71 -9.26 -24.03
C ALA A 31 95.83 -8.07 -23.58
N SER A 32 96.41 -6.86 -23.48
CA SER A 32 95.67 -5.63 -23.18
C SER A 32 94.61 -5.29 -24.24
N ILE A 33 94.95 -5.42 -25.53
CA ILE A 33 94.01 -5.19 -26.64
C ILE A 33 92.87 -6.22 -26.61
N TRP A 34 93.18 -7.51 -26.43
CA TRP A 34 92.14 -8.55 -26.31
C TRP A 34 91.21 -8.32 -25.13
N THR A 35 91.75 -7.90 -23.98
CA THR A 35 90.96 -7.55 -22.80
C THR A 35 90.00 -6.38 -23.10
N ARG A 36 90.47 -5.35 -23.81
CA ARG A 36 89.62 -4.22 -24.24
C ARG A 36 88.55 -4.66 -25.23
N TYR A 37 88.87 -5.56 -26.16
CA TYR A 37 87.90 -6.10 -27.12
C TYR A 37 86.79 -6.89 -26.41
N GLU A 38 87.13 -7.81 -25.50
CA GLU A 38 86.13 -8.57 -24.73
C GLU A 38 85.27 -7.65 -23.85
N HIS A 39 85.86 -6.60 -23.26
CA HIS A 39 85.08 -5.60 -22.52
C HIS A 39 84.10 -4.82 -23.41
N LEU A 40 84.50 -4.43 -24.62
CA LEU A 40 83.61 -3.77 -25.58
C LEU A 40 82.47 -4.69 -26.03
N LYS A 41 82.78 -5.94 -26.36
CA LYS A 41 81.81 -6.97 -26.73
C LYS A 41 80.80 -7.22 -25.61
N TYR A 42 81.27 -7.36 -24.37
CA TYR A 42 80.40 -7.46 -23.19
C TYR A 42 79.54 -6.20 -23.01
N SER A 43 80.12 -5.01 -23.18
CA SER A 43 79.40 -3.74 -23.11
C SER A 43 78.28 -3.65 -24.14
N ASP A 44 78.50 -4.12 -25.38
CA ASP A 44 77.48 -4.10 -26.42
C ASP A 44 76.35 -5.09 -26.15
N VAL A 45 76.64 -6.28 -25.62
CA VAL A 45 75.61 -7.20 -25.13
C VAL A 45 74.78 -6.54 -24.03
N MET A 46 75.42 -5.90 -23.05
CA MET A 46 74.72 -5.22 -21.96
C MET A 46 73.88 -4.03 -22.44
N LYS A 47 74.34 -3.28 -23.45
CA LYS A 47 73.55 -2.20 -24.08
C LYS A 47 72.32 -2.77 -24.79
N ASN A 48 72.45 -3.89 -25.50
CA ASN A 48 71.32 -4.52 -26.17
C ASN A 48 70.28 -5.02 -25.17
N VAL A 49 70.70 -5.67 -24.08
CA VAL A 49 69.81 -6.10 -22.99
C VAL A 49 69.09 -4.90 -22.37
N LEU A 50 69.81 -3.80 -22.12
CA LEU A 50 69.19 -2.57 -21.62
C LEU A 50 68.19 -1.98 -22.61
N LEU A 51 68.51 -1.97 -23.90
CA LEU A 51 67.64 -1.46 -24.95
C LEU A 51 66.35 -2.29 -25.06
N GLU A 52 66.46 -3.62 -25.00
CA GLU A 52 65.31 -4.53 -24.98
C GLU A 52 64.43 -4.32 -23.74
N ASP A 53 65.01 -4.12 -22.56
CA ASP A 53 64.25 -3.81 -21.34
C ASP A 53 63.53 -2.46 -21.45
N VAL A 54 64.20 -1.42 -21.99
CA VAL A 54 63.59 -0.11 -22.21
C VAL A 54 62.43 -0.19 -23.21
N ILE A 55 62.61 -0.90 -24.33
CA ILE A 55 61.54 -1.09 -25.33
C ILE A 55 60.36 -1.84 -24.70
N SER A 56 60.62 -2.95 -24.00
CA SER A 56 59.58 -3.75 -23.34
C SER A 56 58.79 -2.94 -22.30
N ARG A 57 59.48 -2.12 -21.50
CA ARG A 57 58.83 -1.22 -20.54
C ARG A 57 58.02 -0.13 -21.23
N TYR A 58 58.52 0.43 -22.33
CA TYR A 58 57.80 1.44 -23.11
C TYR A 58 56.53 0.84 -23.74
N GLU A 59 56.59 -0.34 -24.33
CA GLU A 59 55.43 -1.06 -24.87
C GLU A 59 54.37 -1.32 -23.78
N ASN A 60 54.82 -1.79 -22.61
CA ASN A 60 53.92 -2.02 -21.47
C ASN A 60 53.25 -0.71 -21.00
N LEU A 61 54.02 0.38 -20.92
CA LEU A 61 53.52 1.69 -20.52
C LEU A 61 52.53 2.24 -21.55
N HIS A 62 52.82 2.10 -22.84
CA HIS A 62 51.93 2.51 -23.92
C HIS A 62 50.61 1.74 -23.87
N LEU A 63 50.65 0.42 -23.65
CA LEU A 63 49.45 -0.40 -23.51
C LEU A 63 48.62 0.00 -22.27
N LYS A 64 49.27 0.24 -21.13
CA LYS A 64 48.62 0.74 -19.91
C LYS A 64 47.95 2.10 -20.14
N HIS A 65 48.64 3.03 -20.80
CA HIS A 65 48.09 4.34 -21.14
C HIS A 65 46.86 4.21 -22.04
N LYS A 66 46.92 3.38 -23.09
CA LYS A 66 45.77 3.13 -23.99
C LYS A 66 44.57 2.55 -23.25
N ASN A 67 44.79 1.62 -22.31
CA ASN A 67 43.72 1.07 -21.49
C ASN A 67 43.14 2.12 -20.54
N TYR A 68 43.99 2.91 -19.88
CA TYR A 68 43.56 3.99 -19.00
C TYR A 68 42.71 5.04 -19.72
N VAL A 69 43.12 5.46 -20.92
CA VAL A 69 42.34 6.41 -21.74
C VAL A 69 40.96 5.82 -22.06
N ARG A 70 40.90 4.56 -22.50
CA ARG A 70 39.63 3.88 -22.80
C ARG A 70 38.72 3.81 -21.57
N GLU A 71 39.25 3.41 -20.42
CA GLU A 71 38.49 3.31 -19.18
C GLU A 71 37.99 4.67 -18.71
N ASN A 72 38.81 5.71 -18.83
CA ASN A 72 38.43 7.08 -18.51
C ASN A 72 37.32 7.60 -19.44
N GLU A 73 37.43 7.36 -20.75
CA GLU A 73 36.37 7.70 -21.72
C GLU A 73 35.06 6.98 -21.41
N ILE A 74 35.11 5.68 -21.10
CA ILE A 74 33.92 4.92 -20.68
C ILE A 74 33.34 5.51 -19.39
N GLY A 75 34.18 5.85 -18.42
CA GLY A 75 33.76 6.47 -17.16
C GLY A 75 33.07 7.82 -17.36
N VAL A 76 33.64 8.68 -18.19
CA VAL A 76 33.08 9.99 -18.56
C VAL A 76 31.73 9.82 -19.26
N ASN A 77 31.66 8.97 -20.28
CA ASN A 77 30.40 8.73 -21.01
C ASN A 77 29.32 8.16 -20.09
N THR A 78 29.68 7.21 -19.22
CA THR A 78 28.78 6.64 -18.22
C THR A 78 28.27 7.72 -17.27
N GLY A 79 29.13 8.63 -16.81
CA GLY A 79 28.74 9.76 -15.97
C GLY A 79 27.76 10.72 -16.67
N VAL A 80 28.00 11.02 -17.95
CA VAL A 80 27.09 11.83 -18.77
C VAL A 80 25.73 11.15 -18.92
N ASP A 81 25.69 9.84 -19.18
CA ASP A 81 24.45 9.10 -19.33
C ASP A 81 23.65 9.01 -18.03
N TYR A 82 24.31 8.82 -16.89
CA TYR A 82 23.65 8.87 -15.59
C TYR A 82 23.07 10.25 -15.29
N LYS A 83 23.81 11.33 -15.59
CA LYS A 83 23.31 12.69 -15.43
C LYS A 83 22.05 12.94 -16.26
N LYS A 84 22.04 12.53 -17.53
CA LYS A 84 20.87 12.66 -18.41
C LYS A 84 19.66 11.89 -17.86
N LYS A 85 19.85 10.64 -17.43
CA LYS A 85 18.78 9.81 -16.84
C LYS A 85 18.25 10.42 -15.54
N PHE A 86 19.12 10.98 -14.72
CA PHE A 86 18.72 11.66 -13.48
C PHE A 86 17.87 12.90 -13.78
N GLU A 87 18.31 13.75 -14.71
CA GLU A 87 17.55 14.93 -15.13
C GLU A 87 16.19 14.56 -15.74
N GLU A 88 16.13 13.48 -16.51
CA GLU A 88 14.86 12.95 -17.03
C GLU A 88 13.94 12.44 -15.92
N ALA A 89 14.48 11.69 -14.96
CA ALA A 89 13.73 11.25 -13.79
C ALA A 89 13.20 12.44 -12.97
N CYS A 90 14.00 13.49 -12.78
CA CYS A 90 13.57 14.73 -12.12
C CYS A 90 12.43 15.41 -12.87
N ARG A 91 12.53 15.55 -14.21
CA ARG A 91 11.44 16.10 -15.03
C ARG A 91 10.17 15.26 -14.92
N ASN A 92 10.29 13.94 -14.93
CA ASN A 92 9.16 13.03 -14.78
C ASN A 92 8.50 13.16 -13.40
N LEU A 93 9.30 13.29 -12.33
CA LEU A 93 8.77 13.53 -10.98
C LEU A 93 8.04 14.87 -10.88
N GLN A 94 8.61 15.96 -11.42
CA GLN A 94 7.94 17.26 -11.46
C GLN A 94 6.63 17.21 -12.25
N HIS A 95 6.62 16.47 -13.37
CA HIS A 95 5.41 16.27 -14.16
C HIS A 95 4.33 15.52 -13.37
N LEU A 96 4.69 14.42 -12.69
CA LEU A 96 3.77 13.64 -11.87
C LEU A 96 3.24 14.44 -10.68
N GLN A 97 4.10 15.19 -9.98
CA GLN A 97 3.67 16.13 -8.93
C GLN A 97 2.68 17.15 -9.49
N GLY A 98 2.96 17.67 -10.70
CA GLY A 98 2.07 18.57 -11.40
C GLY A 98 0.69 17.96 -11.67
N ILE A 99 0.59 16.67 -12.01
CA ILE A 99 -0.69 15.95 -12.20
C ILE A 99 -1.41 15.72 -10.86
N LEU A 100 -0.69 15.29 -9.82
CA LEU A 100 -1.25 15.01 -8.50
C LEU A 100 -1.76 16.26 -7.79
N ASN A 101 -1.24 17.44 -8.14
CA ASN A 101 -1.63 18.71 -7.56
C ASN A 101 -2.72 19.44 -8.36
N ARG A 102 -3.22 18.89 -9.47
CA ARG A 102 -4.29 19.53 -10.26
C ARG A 102 -5.63 19.48 -9.52
N ASN A 103 -6.43 20.53 -9.68
CA ASN A 103 -7.81 20.59 -9.19
C ASN A 103 -7.98 20.07 -7.75
N PRO A 104 -7.16 20.54 -6.78
CA PRO A 104 -7.26 20.06 -5.42
C PRO A 104 -8.63 20.41 -4.85
N PHE A 105 -9.20 19.52 -4.03
CA PHE A 105 -10.51 19.74 -3.46
C PHE A 105 -10.67 19.20 -2.04
N VAL A 106 -11.60 19.80 -1.31
CA VAL A 106 -12.12 19.30 -0.03
C VAL A 106 -13.48 18.69 -0.28
N LEU A 107 -13.69 17.47 0.20
CA LEU A 107 -14.97 16.76 0.13
C LEU A 107 -15.64 16.82 1.50
N VAL A 108 -16.94 17.12 1.53
CA VAL A 108 -17.74 17.12 2.75
C VAL A 108 -18.90 16.16 2.57
N LEU A 109 -18.96 15.16 3.44
CA LEU A 109 -20.02 14.16 3.48
C LEU A 109 -20.85 14.39 4.74
N ILE A 110 -22.15 14.63 4.58
CA ILE A 110 -23.04 14.95 5.70
C ILE A 110 -24.21 13.96 5.71
N ASP A 111 -24.44 13.32 6.84
CA ASP A 111 -25.72 12.68 7.15
C ASP A 111 -26.71 13.76 7.58
N GLY A 112 -27.71 14.03 6.74
CA GLY A 112 -28.70 15.08 7.00
C GLY A 112 -29.69 14.73 8.13
N ASP A 113 -29.86 13.44 8.45
CA ASP A 113 -30.67 13.01 9.60
C ASP A 113 -29.87 13.19 10.91
N GLY A 114 -28.54 13.02 10.85
CA GLY A 114 -27.65 13.22 12.00
C GLY A 114 -27.31 14.69 12.29
N LEU A 115 -27.12 15.51 11.25
CA LEU A 115 -26.73 16.92 11.36
C LEU A 115 -27.78 17.82 10.71
N VAL A 116 -28.78 18.19 11.51
CA VAL A 116 -29.86 19.09 11.05
C VAL A 116 -29.36 20.54 11.00
N PHE A 117 -29.60 21.22 9.87
CA PHE A 117 -29.27 22.64 9.68
C PHE A 117 -30.04 23.54 10.65
N ASN A 118 -29.46 24.70 10.95
CA ASN A 118 -30.08 25.70 11.83
C ASN A 118 -31.48 26.10 11.31
N THR A 119 -32.44 26.17 12.23
CA THR A 119 -33.87 26.48 11.98
C THR A 119 -34.05 27.79 11.21
N ASP A 120 -33.18 28.78 11.44
CA ASP A 120 -33.25 30.06 10.73
C ASP A 120 -33.04 29.90 9.21
N PHE A 121 -32.24 28.93 8.79
CA PHE A 121 -32.11 28.59 7.37
C PHE A 121 -33.29 27.76 6.88
N LEU A 122 -33.73 26.77 7.66
CA LEU A 122 -34.83 25.89 7.27
C LEU A 122 -36.13 26.68 7.04
N ALA A 123 -36.47 27.60 7.95
CA ALA A 123 -37.69 28.40 7.91
C ALA A 123 -37.75 29.37 6.70
N GLN A 124 -36.62 29.65 6.04
CA GLN A 124 -36.55 30.51 4.86
C GLN A 124 -36.63 29.75 3.54
N GLY A 125 -36.87 28.42 3.58
CA GLY A 125 -36.99 27.57 2.40
C GLY A 125 -35.82 27.75 1.43
N GLU A 126 -36.11 28.00 0.16
CA GLU A 126 -35.08 28.09 -0.89
C GLU A 126 -34.03 29.19 -0.64
N LYS A 127 -34.45 30.36 -0.16
CA LYS A 127 -33.52 31.45 0.19
C LYS A 127 -32.59 31.04 1.32
N GLY A 128 -33.14 30.36 2.32
CA GLY A 128 -32.39 29.81 3.43
C GLY A 128 -31.39 28.74 3.02
N GLY A 129 -31.77 27.86 2.09
CA GLY A 129 -30.89 26.86 1.49
C GLY A 129 -29.67 27.49 0.82
N LYS A 130 -29.89 28.50 -0.03
CA LYS A 130 -28.80 29.24 -0.70
C LYS A 130 -27.88 29.92 0.32
N ARG A 131 -28.47 30.53 1.36
CA ARG A 131 -27.72 31.18 2.44
C ARG A 131 -26.90 30.18 3.25
N ALA A 132 -27.46 29.01 3.56
CA ALA A 132 -26.76 27.94 4.27
C ALA A 132 -25.58 27.39 3.46
N ALA A 133 -25.76 27.18 2.15
CA ALA A 133 -24.68 26.74 1.25
C ALA A 133 -23.53 27.77 1.21
N ALA A 134 -23.84 29.06 1.04
CA ALA A 134 -22.83 30.11 1.03
C ALA A 134 -22.11 30.24 2.39
N PHE A 135 -22.84 30.16 3.49
CA PHE A 135 -22.27 30.24 4.84
C PHE A 135 -21.35 29.06 5.15
N LEU A 136 -21.79 27.84 4.82
CA LEU A 136 -20.98 26.63 4.96
C LEU A 136 -19.73 26.66 4.07
N TYR A 137 -19.85 27.13 2.82
CA TYR A 137 -18.71 27.31 1.92
C TYR A 137 -17.64 28.21 2.54
N GLN A 138 -18.02 29.37 3.07
CA GLN A 138 -17.07 30.31 3.70
C GLN A 138 -16.43 29.72 4.95
N ALA A 139 -17.20 29.00 5.77
CA ALA A 139 -16.69 28.34 6.97
C ALA A 139 -15.65 27.26 6.63
N ILE A 140 -15.95 26.38 5.66
CA ILE A 140 -15.03 25.34 5.20
C ILE A 140 -13.79 25.99 4.57
N ARG A 141 -13.96 26.99 3.71
CA ARG A 141 -12.84 27.64 3.01
C ARG A 141 -11.85 28.27 3.99
N THR A 142 -12.37 29.03 4.95
CA THR A 142 -11.57 29.69 5.99
C THR A 142 -10.82 28.67 6.85
N TRP A 143 -11.50 27.59 7.22
CA TRP A 143 -10.90 26.50 7.97
C TRP A 143 -9.82 25.76 7.20
N ALA A 144 -10.08 25.39 5.94
CA ALA A 144 -9.17 24.62 5.10
C ALA A 144 -7.85 25.35 4.86
N LEU A 145 -7.90 26.64 4.55
CA LEU A 145 -6.69 27.47 4.36
C LEU A 145 -5.85 27.64 5.64
N ARG A 146 -6.45 27.43 6.82
CA ARG A 146 -5.77 27.55 8.10
C ARG A 146 -5.19 26.22 8.60
N GLU A 147 -5.92 25.13 8.42
CA GLU A 147 -5.61 23.85 9.07
C GLU A 147 -4.98 22.81 8.12
N ILE A 148 -5.18 22.94 6.80
CA ILE A 148 -4.64 21.99 5.81
C ILE A 148 -3.30 22.53 5.30
N ILE A 149 -2.25 21.74 5.48
CA ILE A 149 -0.89 22.06 5.05
C ILE A 149 -0.83 22.11 3.52
N GLU A 150 -0.16 23.13 2.97
CA GLU A 150 0.07 23.30 1.53
C GLU A 150 -1.21 23.31 0.67
N MET A 151 -2.33 23.78 1.24
CA MET A 151 -3.59 23.95 0.51
C MET A 151 -3.50 25.15 -0.44
N PRO A 152 -3.62 25.00 -1.78
CA PRO A 152 -3.64 26.14 -2.71
C PRO A 152 -4.89 26.99 -2.53
N ASP A 153 -4.83 28.28 -2.90
CA ASP A 153 -5.94 29.23 -2.73
C ASP A 153 -7.16 28.96 -3.63
N ASP A 154 -6.95 28.26 -4.75
CA ASP A 154 -7.91 27.98 -5.83
C ASP A 154 -8.57 26.59 -5.74
N PHE A 155 -8.46 25.94 -4.58
CA PHE A 155 -9.08 24.65 -4.33
C PHE A 155 -10.61 24.67 -4.40
N ARG A 156 -11.18 23.51 -4.72
CA ARG A 156 -12.62 23.33 -4.86
C ARG A 156 -13.21 22.74 -3.57
N ILE A 157 -14.49 23.03 -3.31
CA ILE A 157 -15.21 22.47 -2.16
C ILE A 157 -16.44 21.75 -2.70
N ALA A 158 -16.52 20.45 -2.46
CA ALA A 158 -17.67 19.63 -2.81
C ALA A 158 -18.40 19.18 -1.55
N VAL A 159 -19.72 19.36 -1.50
CA VAL A 159 -20.54 19.01 -0.33
C VAL A 159 -21.68 18.11 -0.76
N LYS A 160 -21.82 16.96 -0.11
CA LYS A 160 -22.91 16.00 -0.35
C LYS A 160 -23.62 15.72 0.96
N VAL A 161 -24.87 16.18 1.04
CA VAL A 161 -25.79 15.88 2.15
C VAL A 161 -26.64 14.69 1.75
N TYR A 162 -26.62 13.61 2.51
CA TYR A 162 -27.42 12.42 2.28
C TYR A 162 -28.53 12.35 3.31
N ALA A 163 -29.78 12.29 2.86
CA ALA A 163 -30.92 12.09 3.74
C ALA A 163 -32.08 11.45 2.97
N ASN A 164 -33.03 10.85 3.70
CA ASN A 164 -34.35 10.60 3.14
C ASN A 164 -35.16 11.89 3.21
N VAL A 165 -35.16 12.66 2.11
CA VAL A 165 -35.69 14.05 2.10
C VAL A 165 -37.15 14.09 2.56
N LYS A 166 -37.97 13.12 2.14
CA LYS A 166 -39.38 13.04 2.52
C LYS A 166 -39.55 12.89 4.04
N SER A 167 -38.89 11.89 4.63
CA SER A 167 -39.01 11.63 6.07
C SER A 167 -38.40 12.76 6.90
N LEU A 168 -37.29 13.34 6.46
CA LEU A 168 -36.66 14.46 7.14
C LEU A 168 -37.54 15.73 7.09
N ALA A 169 -38.22 16.00 5.97
CA ALA A 169 -39.18 17.09 5.85
C ALA A 169 -40.39 16.90 6.78
N GLU A 170 -40.98 15.70 6.80
CA GLU A 170 -42.11 15.37 7.69
C GLU A 170 -41.73 15.50 9.17
N ASN A 171 -40.54 15.01 9.55
CA ASN A 171 -40.04 15.12 10.92
C ASN A 171 -39.72 16.56 11.29
N SER A 172 -39.17 17.35 10.37
CA SER A 172 -38.91 18.78 10.56
C SER A 172 -40.20 19.56 10.79
N ALA A 173 -41.27 19.26 10.05
CA ALA A 173 -42.57 19.90 10.24
C ALA A 173 -43.20 19.50 11.58
N LYS A 174 -43.18 18.20 11.94
CA LYS A 174 -43.69 17.71 13.24
C LYS A 174 -42.96 18.32 14.44
N ALA A 175 -41.66 18.56 14.30
CA ALA A 175 -40.83 19.19 15.33
C ALA A 175 -40.96 20.72 15.37
N GLY A 176 -41.76 21.33 14.48
CA GLY A 176 -41.95 22.79 14.41
C GLY A 176 -40.73 23.54 13.86
N LEU A 177 -39.86 22.87 13.08
CA LEU A 177 -38.68 23.51 12.49
C LEU A 177 -39.01 24.27 11.21
N VAL A 178 -40.06 23.80 10.54
CA VAL A 178 -40.64 24.37 9.33
C VAL A 178 -42.16 24.29 9.47
N ASN A 179 -42.90 25.16 8.80
CA ASN A 179 -44.36 25.20 8.88
C ASN A 179 -45.01 24.05 8.10
N ASN A 180 -44.34 23.57 7.06
CA ASN A 180 -44.80 22.49 6.19
C ASN A 180 -43.62 21.78 5.51
N THR A 181 -43.86 20.63 4.90
CA THR A 181 -42.81 19.84 4.23
C THR A 181 -42.23 20.56 3.00
N ALA A 182 -43.02 21.37 2.30
CA ALA A 182 -42.58 22.09 1.11
C ALA A 182 -41.50 23.13 1.43
N GLU A 183 -41.53 23.76 2.62
CA GLU A 183 -40.44 24.65 3.06
C GLU A 183 -39.10 23.91 3.14
N PHE A 184 -39.09 22.69 3.69
CA PHE A 184 -37.88 21.87 3.75
C PHE A 184 -37.40 21.43 2.36
N GLU A 185 -38.32 20.99 1.50
CA GLU A 185 -37.98 20.61 0.12
C GLU A 185 -37.42 21.80 -0.67
N ASN A 186 -37.99 22.99 -0.48
CA ASN A 186 -37.47 24.23 -1.05
C ASN A 186 -36.09 24.56 -0.48
N PHE A 187 -35.86 24.35 0.82
CA PHE A 187 -34.53 24.48 1.43
C PHE A 187 -33.51 23.54 0.78
N ALA A 188 -33.82 22.25 0.62
CA ALA A 188 -32.93 21.28 -0.02
C ALA A 188 -32.59 21.67 -1.48
N ARG A 189 -33.59 22.16 -2.23
CA ARG A 189 -33.38 22.71 -3.58
C ARG A 189 -32.49 23.95 -3.56
N GLY A 190 -32.76 24.88 -2.65
CA GLY A 190 -31.97 26.10 -2.49
C GLY A 190 -30.53 25.83 -2.11
N PHE A 191 -30.29 24.84 -1.26
CA PHE A 191 -28.94 24.40 -0.88
C PHE A 191 -28.18 23.85 -2.10
N THR A 192 -28.82 22.96 -2.86
CA THR A 192 -28.23 22.37 -4.08
C THR A 192 -27.93 23.43 -5.14
N CYS A 193 -28.80 24.43 -5.32
CA CYS A 193 -28.58 25.52 -6.27
C CYS A 193 -27.70 26.66 -5.71
N GLY A 194 -27.24 26.57 -4.46
CA GLY A 194 -26.50 27.64 -3.80
C GLY A 194 -25.00 27.66 -4.15
N GLN A 195 -24.43 26.52 -4.52
CA GLN A 195 -23.04 26.34 -4.94
C GLN A 195 -22.96 25.16 -5.92
N ASP A 196 -22.13 25.28 -6.97
CA ASP A 196 -22.12 24.32 -8.10
C ASP A 196 -21.77 22.87 -7.71
N LEU A 197 -21.01 22.68 -6.63
CA LEU A 197 -20.59 21.36 -6.13
C LEU A 197 -21.32 20.93 -4.86
N PHE A 198 -22.43 21.59 -4.52
CA PHE A 198 -23.22 21.27 -3.36
C PHE A 198 -24.45 20.48 -3.80
N GLU A 199 -24.67 19.35 -3.16
CA GLU A 199 -25.73 18.42 -3.50
C GLU A 199 -26.50 18.00 -2.25
N PHE A 200 -27.83 18.06 -2.33
CA PHE A 200 -28.72 17.42 -1.38
C PHE A 200 -29.30 16.15 -2.00
N VAL A 201 -28.75 15.00 -1.60
CA VAL A 201 -29.00 13.70 -2.22
C VAL A 201 -30.09 12.96 -1.45
N ASP A 202 -31.26 12.79 -2.08
CA ASP A 202 -32.30 11.90 -1.58
C ASP A 202 -31.86 10.43 -1.72
N VAL A 203 -31.81 9.71 -0.60
CA VAL A 203 -31.48 8.28 -0.56
C VAL A 203 -32.72 7.39 -0.54
N GLY A 204 -33.90 7.99 -0.43
CA GLY A 204 -35.18 7.31 -0.32
C GLY A 204 -35.37 6.56 1.00
N PRO A 205 -36.45 5.78 1.14
CA PRO A 205 -36.77 5.10 2.39
C PRO A 205 -35.83 3.92 2.67
N GLY A 206 -35.55 3.68 3.95
CA GLY A 206 -34.80 2.52 4.45
C GLY A 206 -33.65 2.90 5.38
N ASN A 207 -33.50 2.14 6.47
CA ASN A 207 -32.46 2.38 7.47
C ASN A 207 -31.06 2.11 6.87
N GLY A 208 -30.07 2.93 7.25
CA GLY A 208 -28.67 2.75 6.86
C GLY A 208 -28.33 3.05 5.40
N LYS A 209 -29.27 3.56 4.58
CA LYS A 209 -28.99 3.91 3.18
C LYS A 209 -28.03 5.10 3.04
N ALA A 210 -28.19 6.14 3.86
CA ALA A 210 -27.27 7.28 3.91
C ALA A 210 -25.87 6.81 4.32
N THR A 211 -25.78 6.05 5.42
CA THR A 211 -24.54 5.44 5.90
C THR A 211 -23.84 4.61 4.82
N GLY A 212 -24.58 3.76 4.10
CA GLY A 212 -24.03 2.94 3.02
C GLY A 212 -23.47 3.75 1.86
N LYS A 213 -24.17 4.80 1.42
CA LYS A 213 -23.66 5.70 0.37
C LYS A 213 -22.42 6.47 0.86
N MET A 214 -22.47 7.04 2.06
CA MET A 214 -21.34 7.78 2.63
C MET A 214 -20.11 6.89 2.82
N ALA A 215 -20.30 5.61 3.21
CA ALA A 215 -19.23 4.64 3.35
C ALA A 215 -18.46 4.41 2.05
N GLU A 216 -19.16 4.17 0.94
CA GLU A 216 -18.51 3.91 -0.35
C GLU A 216 -17.89 5.18 -0.94
N ILE A 217 -18.52 6.35 -0.74
CA ILE A 217 -17.95 7.63 -1.20
C ILE A 217 -16.71 8.02 -0.39
N LEU A 218 -16.71 7.78 0.92
CA LEU A 218 -15.51 7.91 1.75
C LEU A 218 -14.39 7.05 1.20
N LYS A 219 -14.65 5.76 0.99
CA LYS A 219 -13.66 4.81 0.46
C LYS A 219 -13.12 5.21 -0.92
N LEU A 220 -13.98 5.76 -1.78
CA LEU A 220 -13.60 6.20 -3.12
C LEU A 220 -12.59 7.35 -3.09
N HIS A 221 -12.76 8.32 -2.19
CA HIS A 221 -11.94 9.53 -2.15
C HIS A 221 -10.83 9.53 -1.10
N LEU A 222 -10.84 8.58 -0.15
CA LEU A 222 -9.88 8.54 0.95
C LEU A 222 -8.41 8.52 0.50
N TYR A 223 -8.12 7.85 -0.62
CA TYR A 223 -6.77 7.73 -1.19
C TYR A 223 -6.62 8.47 -2.52
N ASP A 224 -7.59 9.32 -2.88
CA ASP A 224 -7.50 10.22 -4.01
C ASP A 224 -6.59 11.39 -3.64
N TYR A 225 -5.45 11.58 -4.33
CA TYR A 225 -4.48 12.63 -4.02
C TYR A 225 -5.00 14.05 -4.30
N HIS A 226 -5.99 14.19 -5.18
CA HIS A 226 -6.65 15.47 -5.44
C HIS A 226 -7.57 15.87 -4.27
N CYS A 227 -8.13 14.90 -3.54
CA CYS A 227 -9.02 15.13 -2.40
C CYS A 227 -8.25 15.46 -1.12
N ARG A 228 -7.78 16.68 -0.93
CA ARG A 228 -6.87 17.04 0.19
C ARG A 228 -7.40 16.67 1.57
N GLN A 229 -8.71 16.81 1.79
CA GLN A 229 -9.34 16.49 3.06
C GLN A 229 -10.79 16.06 2.86
N ILE A 230 -11.25 15.14 3.71
CA ILE A 230 -12.64 14.72 3.83
C ILE A 230 -13.19 15.20 5.17
N ILE A 231 -14.19 16.07 5.14
CA ILE A 231 -14.98 16.44 6.32
C ILE A 231 -16.17 15.48 6.39
N PHE A 232 -16.32 14.76 7.51
CA PHE A 232 -17.32 13.71 7.67
C PHE A 232 -18.27 14.06 8.82
N GLY A 233 -19.45 14.58 8.49
CA GLY A 233 -20.51 14.87 9.45
C GLY A 233 -21.50 13.72 9.51
N CYS A 234 -21.56 13.00 10.63
CA CYS A 234 -22.44 11.85 10.78
C CYS A 234 -23.21 11.87 12.10
N SER A 235 -24.28 11.08 12.16
CA SER A 235 -24.97 10.81 13.41
C SER A 235 -24.03 10.06 14.37
N GLN A 236 -24.38 10.03 15.66
CA GLN A 236 -23.62 9.31 16.69
C GLN A 236 -24.09 7.85 16.85
N ASP A 237 -24.62 7.25 15.79
CA ASP A 237 -25.13 5.88 15.84
C ASP A 237 -24.01 4.82 15.80
N TYR A 238 -24.42 3.58 16.08
CA TYR A 238 -23.52 2.43 16.07
C TYR A 238 -22.98 2.13 14.66
N ASP A 239 -23.71 2.50 13.61
CA ASP A 239 -23.33 2.19 12.23
C ASP A 239 -22.15 3.04 11.77
N TYR A 240 -22.13 4.34 12.07
CA TYR A 240 -20.96 5.19 11.80
C TYR A 240 -19.77 4.87 12.70
N THR A 241 -19.99 4.54 13.97
CA THR A 241 -18.91 4.08 14.86
C THR A 241 -18.25 2.83 14.29
N ARG A 242 -19.04 1.85 13.83
CA ARG A 242 -18.54 0.63 13.19
C ARG A 242 -17.86 0.92 11.84
N LEU A 243 -18.38 1.87 11.06
CA LEU A 243 -17.81 2.29 9.78
C LEU A 243 -16.42 2.90 9.99
N LEU A 244 -16.34 3.95 10.80
CA LEU A 244 -15.11 4.72 11.06
C LEU A 244 -14.10 3.88 11.85
N GLY A 245 -14.56 2.98 12.72
CA GLY A 245 -13.71 2.03 13.45
C GLY A 245 -12.84 1.13 12.56
N LYS A 246 -13.25 0.89 11.30
CA LYS A 246 -12.42 0.16 10.33
C LYS A 246 -11.12 0.87 9.98
N TYR A 247 -11.08 2.19 10.18
CA TYR A 247 -9.96 3.07 9.83
C TYR A 247 -9.17 3.54 11.06
N ALA A 248 -9.49 3.06 12.26
CA ALA A 248 -8.88 3.52 13.52
C ALA A 248 -7.35 3.29 13.61
N LEU A 249 -6.80 2.39 12.79
CA LEU A 249 -5.36 2.12 12.72
C LEU A 249 -4.71 2.63 11.42
N ASP A 250 -5.51 3.24 10.54
CA ASP A 250 -5.03 3.79 9.27
C ASP A 250 -4.60 5.25 9.47
N ARG A 251 -3.28 5.47 9.50
CA ARG A 251 -2.71 6.81 9.69
C ARG A 251 -3.08 7.79 8.60
N GLU A 252 -3.22 7.31 7.35
CA GLU A 252 -3.62 8.17 6.24
C GLU A 252 -5.06 8.64 6.48
N ALA A 253 -5.96 7.71 6.81
CA ALA A 253 -7.35 8.02 7.09
C ALA A 253 -7.50 8.97 8.29
N LEU A 254 -6.79 8.73 9.39
CA LEU A 254 -6.81 9.59 10.57
C LEU A 254 -6.32 11.02 10.28
N SER A 255 -5.41 11.17 9.32
CA SER A 255 -4.90 12.49 8.91
C SER A 255 -5.84 13.22 7.94
N ARG A 256 -6.46 12.49 7.00
CA ARG A 256 -7.26 13.04 5.90
C ARG A 256 -8.76 13.14 6.18
N VAL A 257 -9.25 12.47 7.22
CA VAL A 257 -10.65 12.55 7.65
C VAL A 257 -10.77 13.43 8.88
N THR A 258 -11.71 14.37 8.85
CA THR A 258 -12.03 15.24 9.98
C THR A 258 -13.52 15.17 10.27
N LEU A 259 -13.87 14.77 11.49
CA LEU A 259 -15.27 14.61 11.88
C LEU A 259 -15.89 15.98 12.13
N LEU A 260 -17.07 16.19 11.56
CA LEU A 260 -17.86 17.39 11.77
C LEU A 260 -18.90 17.14 12.85
N GLU A 261 -18.81 17.88 13.95
CA GLU A 261 -19.77 17.81 15.06
C GLU A 261 -20.70 19.03 15.09
N SER A 262 -21.98 18.77 15.32
CA SER A 262 -22.99 19.80 15.66
C SER A 262 -23.22 19.85 17.19
N VAL A 263 -23.27 18.67 17.81
CA VAL A 263 -23.28 18.42 19.25
C VAL A 263 -22.06 17.57 19.58
N ALA A 264 -21.41 17.84 20.71
CA ALA A 264 -20.19 17.15 21.12
C ALA A 264 -20.34 15.62 21.02
N PHE A 265 -19.36 14.96 20.41
CA PHE A 265 -19.39 13.51 20.25
C PHE A 265 -19.42 12.77 21.60
N GLY A 266 -20.23 11.72 21.67
CA GLY A 266 -20.22 10.74 22.75
C GLY A 266 -18.93 9.91 22.77
N ASN A 267 -18.79 9.07 23.81
CA ASN A 267 -17.54 8.36 24.10
C ASN A 267 -17.07 7.45 22.94
N TYR A 268 -18.00 6.87 22.17
CA TYR A 268 -17.66 5.89 21.13
C TYR A 268 -16.89 6.49 19.94
N LEU A 269 -17.33 7.64 19.41
CA LEU A 269 -16.62 8.32 18.31
C LEU A 269 -15.36 9.02 18.80
N LYS A 270 -15.35 9.51 20.05
CA LYS A 270 -14.15 10.11 20.67
C LYS A 270 -12.97 9.15 20.80
N GLN A 271 -13.23 7.84 20.89
CA GLN A 271 -12.16 6.83 20.96
C GLN A 271 -11.43 6.61 19.62
N LEU A 272 -11.99 7.08 18.50
CA LEU A 272 -11.46 6.78 17.16
C LEU A 272 -10.33 7.72 16.69
N GLU A 273 -9.79 8.57 17.56
CA GLU A 273 -8.64 9.48 17.34
C GLU A 273 -8.73 10.44 16.13
N PHE A 274 -9.84 10.49 15.40
CA PHE A 274 -10.03 11.44 14.31
C PHE A 274 -10.06 12.89 14.82
N LYS A 275 -9.48 13.79 14.03
CA LYS A 275 -9.64 15.24 14.24
C LYS A 275 -11.11 15.61 14.16
N THR A 276 -11.54 16.58 14.97
CA THR A 276 -12.93 17.04 15.01
C THR A 276 -13.01 18.54 14.77
N ILE A 277 -14.06 18.99 14.09
CA ILE A 277 -14.35 20.40 13.82
C ILE A 277 -15.83 20.71 14.07
N LYS A 278 -16.11 21.97 14.39
CA LYS A 278 -17.46 22.52 14.48
C LYS A 278 -17.55 23.79 13.64
N PHE A 279 -18.67 23.96 12.95
CA PHE A 279 -19.00 25.20 12.24
C PHE A 279 -20.21 25.86 12.92
N PRO A 280 -19.97 26.78 13.89
CA PRO A 280 -21.03 27.42 14.66
C PRO A 280 -22.07 28.10 13.76
N GLY A 281 -23.34 27.94 14.11
CA GLY A 281 -24.45 28.56 13.39
C GLY A 281 -24.87 27.88 12.08
N VAL A 282 -24.09 26.95 11.51
CA VAL A 282 -24.51 26.16 10.33
C VAL A 282 -25.57 25.13 10.73
N PHE A 283 -25.25 24.33 11.74
CA PHE A 283 -26.07 23.23 12.23
C PHE A 283 -26.67 23.58 13.59
N ARG A 284 -27.74 22.88 13.95
CA ARG A 284 -28.33 23.00 15.29
C ARG A 284 -27.38 22.42 16.33
N GLU A 285 -27.25 23.11 17.45
CA GLU A 285 -26.43 22.66 18.59
C GLU A 285 -27.25 21.92 19.66
N THR A 286 -28.53 21.70 19.40
CA THR A 286 -29.47 20.97 20.27
C THR A 286 -30.09 19.82 19.48
N GLN A 287 -30.13 18.62 20.06
CA GLN A 287 -30.87 17.50 19.47
C GLN A 287 -32.36 17.81 19.35
N LEU A 288 -33.03 17.21 18.36
CA LEU A 288 -34.48 17.27 18.24
C LEU A 288 -35.14 16.68 19.49
N PRO A 289 -36.22 17.29 20.02
CA PRO A 289 -37.01 16.66 21.07
C PRO A 289 -37.58 15.35 20.52
N VAL A 290 -37.08 14.21 21.00
CA VAL A 290 -37.67 12.90 20.70
C VAL A 290 -38.99 12.86 21.46
N VAL A 291 -40.10 13.08 20.78
CA VAL A 291 -41.42 12.73 21.34
C VAL A 291 -41.46 11.20 21.38
N PRO A 292 -41.58 10.56 22.56
CA PRO A 292 -41.66 9.10 22.62
C PRO A 292 -42.90 8.62 21.84
N PRO A 293 -42.77 7.61 20.97
CA PRO A 293 -43.90 7.07 20.24
C PRO A 293 -44.78 6.26 21.20
N GLY A 294 -45.82 6.90 21.71
CA GLY A 294 -46.86 6.25 22.51
C GLY A 294 -47.41 7.15 23.60
N LEU A 295 -48.30 8.09 23.22
CA LEU A 295 -49.40 8.63 24.04
C LEU A 295 -50.16 9.67 23.19
N LEU A 296 -50.78 9.21 22.10
CA LEU A 296 -51.86 9.96 21.44
C LEU A 296 -53.12 9.11 21.47
N THR A 297 -53.80 9.14 22.60
CA THR A 297 -55.24 8.87 22.69
C THR A 297 -55.87 9.85 23.68
N GLY A 298 -56.67 10.78 23.16
CA GLY A 298 -57.73 11.44 23.92
C GLY A 298 -57.56 12.96 24.15
N PRO A 299 -58.60 13.77 23.89
CA PRO A 299 -58.56 15.22 24.10
C PRO A 299 -58.51 15.57 25.58
N LEU A 300 -57.78 16.64 25.88
CA LEU A 300 -57.67 17.28 27.19
C LEU A 300 -59.05 17.67 27.71
N ASN A 301 -59.51 17.01 28.78
CA ASN A 301 -60.51 17.57 29.67
C ASN A 301 -59.83 17.88 31.01
N THR A 302 -59.69 19.17 31.28
CA THR A 302 -59.16 19.73 32.52
C THR A 302 -60.11 19.45 33.67
N ASN A 303 -59.72 18.58 34.59
CA ASN A 303 -60.07 18.75 35.99
C ASN A 303 -58.96 18.18 36.89
N ALA A 304 -58.45 19.07 37.73
CA ALA A 304 -57.43 18.80 38.72
C ALA A 304 -57.99 17.90 39.83
N GLN A 305 -57.22 16.89 40.25
CA GLN A 305 -57.16 16.44 41.64
C GLN A 305 -55.89 15.62 41.88
N ALA A 306 -55.17 16.04 42.91
CA ALA A 306 -53.98 15.41 43.46
C ALA A 306 -54.29 14.04 44.06
N PHE A 307 -53.35 13.08 44.03
CA PHE A 307 -52.99 12.20 45.17
C PHE A 307 -51.85 11.23 44.81
N ARG A 308 -50.70 11.44 45.48
CA ARG A 308 -49.65 10.55 46.03
C ARG A 308 -49.19 9.22 45.36
N PRO A 309 -47.89 8.84 45.54
CA PRO A 309 -47.25 7.70 44.87
C PRO A 309 -47.42 6.38 45.64
N ARG A 310 -47.48 5.24 44.92
CA ARG A 310 -47.31 3.91 45.52
C ARG A 310 -46.41 3.00 44.68
N VAL A 311 -45.22 2.82 45.26
CA VAL A 311 -44.28 1.68 45.29
C VAL A 311 -44.64 0.42 44.48
N GLU A 312 -43.60 0.03 43.75
CA GLU A 312 -43.20 -1.28 43.21
C GLU A 312 -43.78 -2.53 43.91
N SER A 313 -44.09 -3.56 43.12
CA SER A 313 -43.69 -4.94 43.42
C SER A 313 -43.85 -5.86 42.20
N CYS A 314 -42.88 -6.75 42.09
CA CYS A 314 -42.57 -7.67 41.02
C CYS A 314 -43.57 -8.83 40.84
N GLY A 315 -43.52 -9.41 39.63
CA GLY A 315 -43.51 -10.86 39.42
C GLY A 315 -44.85 -11.48 39.03
N LEU A 316 -44.89 -12.13 37.86
CA LEU A 316 -44.89 -13.60 37.74
C LEU A 316 -45.10 -14.01 36.26
N SER A 317 -44.27 -14.94 35.82
CA SER A 317 -44.35 -15.66 34.54
C SER A 317 -45.38 -16.80 34.58
N ALA A 318 -45.96 -17.15 33.43
CA ALA A 318 -46.40 -18.51 33.00
C ALA A 318 -47.05 -18.40 31.59
N THR A 319 -46.41 -18.83 30.50
CA THR A 319 -46.53 -20.16 29.85
C THR A 319 -47.96 -20.64 29.55
N SER A 320 -48.32 -20.78 28.26
CA SER A 320 -48.69 -22.06 27.60
C SER A 320 -49.45 -21.90 26.26
N GLU A 321 -48.83 -22.43 25.21
CA GLU A 321 -49.30 -23.38 24.16
C GLU A 321 -50.70 -23.25 23.48
N VAL A 322 -50.62 -23.14 22.14
CA VAL A 322 -51.22 -23.95 21.05
C VAL A 322 -52.72 -24.32 21.08
N PHE A 323 -53.44 -23.90 20.01
CA PHE A 323 -54.57 -24.67 19.45
C PHE A 323 -54.80 -24.38 17.95
N THR A 324 -54.83 -25.44 17.14
CA THR A 324 -55.38 -25.48 15.76
C THR A 324 -56.37 -26.65 15.67
N PRO A 325 -57.41 -26.57 14.83
CA PRO A 325 -57.56 -27.61 13.79
C PRO A 325 -58.08 -27.09 12.42
N ARG A 326 -58.07 -28.01 11.44
CA ARG A 326 -58.17 -27.86 9.98
C ARG A 326 -59.58 -28.08 9.38
N THR A 327 -59.73 -27.62 8.11
CA THR A 327 -60.47 -28.16 6.93
C THR A 327 -62.01 -28.24 7.02
N VAL A 328 -62.81 -27.94 5.97
CA VAL A 328 -62.86 -28.54 4.62
C VAL A 328 -63.59 -27.63 3.59
N SER A 329 -63.18 -27.73 2.32
CA SER A 329 -63.87 -27.28 1.07
C SER A 329 -64.68 -28.44 0.45
N PRO A 330 -65.60 -28.26 -0.53
CA PRO A 330 -65.25 -28.11 -1.97
C PRO A 330 -66.24 -27.31 -2.85
N PHE A 331 -65.81 -26.87 -4.05
CA PHE A 331 -66.42 -27.16 -5.37
C PHE A 331 -65.73 -26.36 -6.50
N SER A 332 -65.25 -27.09 -7.51
CA SER A 332 -64.79 -26.66 -8.86
C SER A 332 -65.95 -26.93 -9.87
N PRO A 333 -65.85 -26.91 -11.24
CA PRO A 333 -64.68 -26.72 -12.13
C PRO A 333 -64.90 -26.08 -13.56
N PHE A 334 -63.79 -26.01 -14.34
CA PHE A 334 -63.61 -26.15 -15.82
C PHE A 334 -64.09 -25.00 -16.77
N THR A 335 -63.50 -24.66 -17.94
CA THR A 335 -62.56 -25.27 -18.93
C THR A 335 -61.77 -24.19 -19.72
N SER A 336 -60.75 -24.62 -20.48
CA SER A 336 -59.88 -23.86 -21.38
C SER A 336 -59.93 -24.32 -22.84
N SER A 337 -59.67 -23.38 -23.78
CA SER A 337 -58.94 -23.52 -25.07
C SER A 337 -59.62 -24.05 -26.35
N GLY A 338 -59.30 -23.39 -27.49
CA GLY A 338 -59.36 -23.98 -28.84
C GLY A 338 -59.35 -22.94 -29.98
N ALA A 339 -58.35 -22.99 -30.86
CA ALA A 339 -58.00 -22.02 -31.92
C ALA A 339 -58.59 -22.33 -33.32
N GLN A 340 -58.49 -21.37 -34.27
CA GLN A 340 -58.38 -21.66 -35.72
C GLN A 340 -57.86 -20.49 -36.58
N LEU A 341 -57.23 -20.86 -37.73
CA LEU A 341 -56.37 -20.13 -38.69
C LEU A 341 -57.10 -19.42 -39.86
N HIS A 342 -56.33 -18.60 -40.60
CA HIS A 342 -56.39 -18.13 -42.03
C HIS A 342 -56.33 -16.59 -42.15
N GLN A 343 -55.78 -15.90 -43.17
CA GLN A 343 -54.73 -16.04 -44.21
C GLN A 343 -54.76 -14.70 -45.01
N LEU A 344 -53.63 -14.26 -45.61
CA LEU A 344 -53.49 -13.30 -46.74
C LEU A 344 -53.79 -11.80 -46.47
N ASP A 345 -53.17 -10.80 -47.10
CA ASP A 345 -51.93 -10.56 -47.85
C ASP A 345 -51.92 -9.04 -48.19
N SER A 346 -50.80 -8.53 -48.72
CA SER A 346 -50.66 -7.28 -49.53
C SER A 346 -49.97 -6.05 -48.91
N GLN A 347 -49.08 -5.53 -49.75
CA GLN A 347 -47.96 -4.62 -49.53
C GLN A 347 -48.28 -3.18 -50.02
N VAL A 348 -47.40 -2.20 -49.71
CA VAL A 348 -46.70 -1.26 -50.66
C VAL A 348 -46.52 0.22 -50.19
N LEU A 349 -45.25 0.67 -50.27
CA LEU A 349 -44.59 2.02 -50.39
C LEU A 349 -44.80 3.09 -49.28
N ALA A 350 -43.78 3.52 -48.52
CA ALA A 350 -42.61 4.40 -48.81
C ALA A 350 -43.01 5.87 -49.16
N GLN A 351 -42.44 6.98 -48.65
CA GLN A 351 -41.08 7.33 -48.19
C GLN A 351 -41.12 8.62 -47.32
N ARG A 352 -40.23 8.76 -46.32
CA ARG A 352 -39.19 9.82 -46.16
C ARG A 352 -38.56 9.81 -44.74
N LEU A 353 -37.22 9.77 -44.72
CA LEU A 353 -36.26 9.61 -43.60
C LEU A 353 -35.95 10.93 -42.82
N PRO A 354 -35.05 10.97 -41.82
CA PRO A 354 -35.01 10.16 -40.59
C PRO A 354 -34.69 10.98 -39.32
N HIS A 355 -35.11 10.46 -38.17
CA HIS A 355 -34.73 10.92 -36.83
C HIS A 355 -33.55 10.11 -36.26
N LEU A 356 -32.72 10.83 -35.50
CA LEU A 356 -31.65 10.35 -34.63
C LEU A 356 -32.19 9.42 -33.51
N ARG A 357 -31.61 8.23 -33.36
CA ARG A 357 -31.11 7.68 -32.07
C ARG A 357 -30.47 6.30 -32.23
N SER A 358 -29.23 6.25 -31.73
CA SER A 358 -28.59 5.20 -30.93
C SER A 358 -29.08 3.76 -31.05
N THR A 359 -28.24 2.92 -31.65
CA THR A 359 -27.94 1.58 -31.13
C THR A 359 -26.48 1.22 -31.37
N SER A 360 -25.93 0.52 -30.37
CA SER A 360 -24.70 -0.23 -30.37
C SER A 360 -24.61 -1.22 -31.53
N ILE A 361 -23.40 -1.53 -31.99
CA ILE A 361 -23.11 -2.80 -32.68
C ILE A 361 -21.79 -3.37 -32.19
N THR A 362 -21.91 -4.55 -31.61
CA THR A 362 -20.95 -5.64 -31.61
C THR A 362 -20.70 -6.12 -33.04
N SER A 363 -19.46 -6.50 -33.36
CA SER A 363 -19.13 -7.35 -34.50
C SER A 363 -18.96 -8.80 -34.03
N SER A 364 -19.74 -9.70 -34.62
CA SER A 364 -19.60 -11.16 -34.50
C SER A 364 -18.67 -11.70 -35.57
N ALA A 365 -17.93 -12.77 -35.24
CA ALA A 365 -17.55 -13.81 -36.19
C ALA A 365 -17.60 -15.17 -35.47
N GLU A 366 -18.32 -16.10 -36.10
CA GLU A 366 -18.58 -17.51 -35.80
C GLU A 366 -17.27 -18.33 -35.88
N SER A 367 -17.07 -19.59 -35.49
CA SER A 367 -17.76 -20.78 -34.94
C SER A 367 -16.61 -21.63 -34.33
N SER A 368 -16.70 -22.63 -33.45
CA SER A 368 -17.52 -23.84 -33.41
C SER A 368 -17.20 -24.64 -32.11
N ASP A 369 -18.26 -25.15 -31.48
CA ASP A 369 -18.44 -26.39 -30.70
C ASP A 369 -17.40 -26.90 -29.66
N SER A 370 -17.87 -27.06 -28.41
CA SER A 370 -17.73 -28.27 -27.54
C SER A 370 -17.82 -27.92 -26.03
N GLY A 371 -18.80 -28.50 -25.31
CA GLY A 371 -18.58 -29.02 -23.94
C GLY A 371 -19.08 -28.24 -22.70
N THR A 372 -20.26 -28.65 -22.23
CA THR A 372 -20.65 -28.93 -20.81
C THR A 372 -20.84 -27.82 -19.74
N ALA A 373 -22.08 -27.87 -19.20
CA ALA A 373 -22.49 -27.73 -17.79
C ALA A 373 -22.69 -26.33 -17.20
N GLY A 374 -23.96 -26.02 -16.91
CA GLY A 374 -24.44 -24.75 -16.41
C GLY A 374 -24.33 -24.56 -14.89
N LEU A 375 -24.40 -23.27 -14.51
CA LEU A 375 -24.51 -22.78 -13.16
C LEU A 375 -25.83 -23.21 -12.50
N GLY A 376 -25.75 -23.77 -11.30
CA GLY A 376 -26.87 -23.99 -10.40
C GLY A 376 -26.97 -22.89 -9.33
N SER A 377 -28.17 -22.34 -9.19
CA SER A 377 -28.61 -21.27 -8.28
C SER A 377 -28.44 -21.60 -6.79
N TRP A 378 -28.00 -20.60 -6.01
CA TRP A 378 -27.84 -20.63 -4.53
C TRP A 378 -29.11 -21.01 -3.76
N ALA A 379 -30.29 -20.95 -4.39
CA ALA A 379 -31.56 -21.31 -3.78
C ALA A 379 -31.77 -22.84 -3.60
N ALA A 380 -30.96 -23.68 -4.25
CA ALA A 380 -31.05 -25.14 -4.12
C ALA A 380 -30.27 -25.69 -2.90
N ILE A 381 -29.26 -24.95 -2.43
CA ILE A 381 -28.37 -25.38 -1.33
C ILE A 381 -29.06 -25.22 0.03
N THR A 382 -29.92 -24.20 0.19
CA THR A 382 -30.67 -23.95 1.43
C THR A 382 -31.87 -24.88 1.66
N LYS A 383 -32.36 -25.59 0.63
CA LYS A 383 -33.44 -26.58 0.77
C LYS A 383 -32.94 -28.00 1.13
N ALA A 384 -31.67 -28.31 0.85
CA ALA A 384 -31.11 -29.63 1.16
C ALA A 384 -30.64 -29.77 2.63
N SER A 385 -30.45 -28.65 3.34
CA SER A 385 -29.96 -28.65 4.72
C SER A 385 -31.06 -28.69 5.80
N SER A 386 -32.33 -28.56 5.44
CA SER A 386 -33.45 -28.54 6.40
C SER A 386 -34.04 -29.92 6.72
N ALA A 387 -33.47 -31.01 6.18
CA ALA A 387 -34.04 -32.35 6.25
C ALA A 387 -33.18 -33.40 6.97
N LEU A 388 -32.16 -33.00 7.75
CA LEU A 388 -31.33 -33.95 8.50
C LEU A 388 -31.63 -33.92 10.02
N PRO A 389 -31.82 -35.09 10.68
CA PRO A 389 -32.06 -35.16 12.12
C PRO A 389 -30.86 -34.69 12.95
N TYR A 390 -31.14 -33.98 14.05
CA TYR A 390 -30.18 -33.51 15.04
C TYR A 390 -29.67 -34.67 15.91
N THR A 391 -28.55 -35.28 15.54
CA THR A 391 -27.70 -36.02 16.48
C THR A 391 -26.28 -36.11 15.93
N GLU A 392 -25.33 -35.96 16.83
CA GLU A 392 -23.87 -35.92 16.63
C GLU A 392 -23.29 -34.53 16.32
N ILE A 393 -22.81 -33.87 17.38
CA ILE A 393 -21.93 -32.70 17.34
C ILE A 393 -20.49 -33.21 17.09
N PRO A 394 -19.84 -32.93 15.95
CA PRO A 394 -18.41 -33.13 15.84
C PRO A 394 -17.68 -32.03 16.62
N LYS A 395 -16.77 -32.44 17.50
CA LYS A 395 -15.86 -31.56 18.25
C LYS A 395 -15.22 -30.51 17.34
N ALA A 396 -15.19 -29.27 17.84
CA ALA A 396 -14.64 -28.10 17.19
C ALA A 396 -13.34 -28.37 16.41
N SER A 397 -13.42 -28.27 15.08
CA SER A 397 -12.25 -28.00 14.27
C SER A 397 -11.82 -26.54 14.52
N ARG A 398 -10.51 -26.39 14.74
CA ARG A 398 -9.84 -25.13 15.09
C ARG A 398 -10.29 -23.96 14.21
N PRO A 399 -10.41 -22.74 14.74
CA PRO A 399 -10.66 -21.55 13.93
C PRO A 399 -9.63 -21.45 12.80
N LEU A 400 -10.11 -21.24 11.57
CA LEU A 400 -9.26 -20.89 10.43
C LEU A 400 -8.31 -19.75 10.84
N GLU A 401 -7.01 -19.99 10.68
CA GLU A 401 -5.96 -18.97 10.79
C GLU A 401 -6.17 -17.88 9.73
N THR A 402 -6.91 -16.83 10.08
CA THR A 402 -6.91 -15.54 9.39
C THR A 402 -6.54 -14.41 10.35
N ALA A 403 -5.47 -14.62 11.13
CA ALA A 403 -4.72 -13.51 11.71
C ALA A 403 -3.62 -13.13 10.72
N ALA A 404 -3.69 -11.92 10.14
CA ALA A 404 -2.64 -11.40 9.28
C ALA A 404 -1.30 -11.41 10.04
N LYS A 405 -0.35 -12.26 9.60
CA LYS A 405 1.00 -12.33 10.19
C LYS A 405 1.68 -10.98 10.01
N THR A 406 1.71 -10.20 11.08
CA THR A 406 2.35 -8.88 11.12
C THR A 406 3.87 -9.06 11.20
N ILE A 407 4.63 -8.25 10.47
CA ILE A 407 6.10 -8.32 10.46
C ILE A 407 6.65 -7.79 11.79
N SER A 408 7.37 -8.62 12.53
CA SER A 408 8.08 -8.22 13.74
C SER A 408 9.19 -7.21 13.41
N ARG A 409 9.21 -6.07 14.10
CA ARG A 409 10.23 -5.02 13.94
C ARG A 409 10.83 -4.61 15.28
N ASN A 410 12.08 -4.15 15.28
CA ASN A 410 12.73 -3.56 16.44
C ASN A 410 12.37 -2.06 16.61
N ILE A 411 12.90 -1.40 17.65
CA ILE A 411 12.63 0.02 17.93
C ILE A 411 13.05 0.96 16.79
N ARG A 412 14.05 0.57 16.01
CA ARG A 412 14.56 1.28 14.83
C ARG A 412 13.80 0.93 13.55
N GLY A 413 12.75 0.12 13.65
CA GLY A 413 11.94 -0.31 12.52
C GLY A 413 12.57 -1.40 11.66
N GLN A 414 13.66 -2.02 12.08
CA GLN A 414 14.29 -3.10 11.31
C GLN A 414 13.52 -4.40 11.51
N ARG A 415 13.25 -5.13 10.42
CA ARG A 415 12.58 -6.43 10.43
C ARG A 415 13.39 -7.47 11.19
N ILE A 416 12.70 -8.20 12.05
CA ILE A 416 13.23 -9.35 12.79
C ILE A 416 12.59 -10.61 12.23
N ASP A 417 13.44 -11.53 11.76
CA ASP A 417 13.01 -12.87 11.37
C ASP A 417 12.66 -13.69 12.62
N GLU A 418 11.49 -14.32 12.59
CA GLU A 418 11.01 -15.20 13.66
C GLU A 418 12.02 -16.33 13.91
N PRO A 419 12.51 -16.53 15.16
CA PRO A 419 13.38 -17.65 15.49
C PRO A 419 12.72 -18.98 15.14
N MET A 420 13.49 -19.92 14.63
CA MET A 420 13.01 -21.23 14.22
C MET A 420 13.86 -22.30 14.86
N ASP A 421 13.23 -23.29 15.50
CA ASP A 421 13.90 -24.50 15.95
C ASP A 421 14.16 -25.40 14.74
N TYR A 422 15.37 -25.96 14.67
CA TYR A 422 15.77 -26.84 13.57
C TYR A 422 16.79 -27.88 14.02
N ASP A 423 16.77 -29.00 13.31
CA ASP A 423 17.80 -30.03 13.41
C ASP A 423 18.98 -29.64 12.51
N LYS A 424 20.17 -29.56 13.10
CA LYS A 424 21.40 -29.13 12.41
C LYS A 424 21.83 -30.12 11.33
N ASP A 425 21.69 -31.41 11.59
CA ASP A 425 22.13 -32.47 10.66
C ASP A 425 21.23 -32.50 9.43
N GLU A 426 19.93 -32.33 9.64
CA GLU A 426 18.95 -32.24 8.55
C GLU A 426 19.08 -30.95 7.74
N VAL A 427 19.31 -29.80 8.38
CA VAL A 427 19.61 -28.55 7.65
C VAL A 427 20.88 -28.72 6.81
N GLN A 428 21.92 -29.36 7.34
CA GLN A 428 23.16 -29.62 6.59
C GLN A 428 22.94 -30.62 5.44
N ARG A 429 22.08 -31.62 5.62
CA ARG A 429 21.64 -32.53 4.55
C ARG A 429 20.93 -31.75 3.44
N LEU A 430 19.96 -30.90 3.76
CA LEU A 430 19.22 -30.10 2.79
C LEU A 430 20.12 -29.14 1.99
N LYS A 431 21.14 -28.53 2.62
CA LYS A 431 22.13 -27.68 1.93
C LYS A 431 22.88 -28.41 0.82
N ARG A 432 23.24 -29.68 1.03
CA ARG A 432 23.99 -30.48 0.04
C ARG A 432 23.17 -30.83 -1.20
N ILE A 433 21.85 -30.89 -1.07
CA ILE A 433 20.94 -31.32 -2.15
C ILE A 433 20.70 -30.20 -3.19
N LYS A 434 20.96 -28.93 -2.83
CA LYS A 434 20.84 -27.75 -3.73
C LYS A 434 19.44 -27.60 -4.37
N MET A 435 18.40 -27.71 -3.55
CA MET A 435 17.00 -27.52 -3.96
C MET A 435 16.65 -26.07 -4.27
N CYS A 436 15.64 -25.86 -5.10
CA CYS A 436 15.18 -24.51 -5.44
C CYS A 436 14.31 -23.92 -4.32
N ASN A 437 14.87 -23.02 -3.51
CA ASN A 437 14.15 -22.34 -2.43
C ASN A 437 12.85 -21.69 -2.92
N GLN A 438 12.90 -21.02 -4.08
CA GLN A 438 11.75 -20.32 -4.63
C GLN A 438 10.61 -21.28 -5.03
N HIS A 439 10.93 -22.48 -5.52
CA HIS A 439 9.94 -23.48 -5.88
C HIS A 439 9.24 -24.07 -4.64
N TYR A 440 10.02 -24.43 -3.61
CA TYR A 440 9.49 -25.20 -2.48
C TYR A 440 8.85 -24.36 -1.38
N ILE A 441 9.39 -23.16 -1.14
CA ILE A 441 8.96 -22.31 -0.01
C ILE A 441 8.69 -20.85 -0.40
N GLY A 442 9.05 -20.43 -1.62
CA GLY A 442 8.76 -19.10 -2.17
C GLY A 442 7.47 -19.05 -2.98
N GLN A 443 7.41 -18.12 -3.94
CA GLN A 443 6.23 -17.89 -4.82
C GLN A 443 6.25 -18.76 -6.10
N GLY A 444 7.13 -19.76 -6.18
CA GLY A 444 7.33 -20.59 -7.36
C GLY A 444 8.50 -20.14 -8.24
N CYS A 445 9.23 -21.11 -8.81
CA CYS A 445 10.39 -20.87 -9.67
C CYS A 445 9.95 -20.45 -11.07
N CYS A 446 10.41 -19.30 -11.55
CA CYS A 446 10.02 -18.75 -12.87
C CYS A 446 10.40 -19.66 -14.05
N HIS A 447 11.50 -20.41 -13.93
CA HIS A 447 11.94 -21.35 -14.97
C HIS A 447 11.10 -22.63 -14.95
N TYR A 448 10.81 -23.17 -13.78
CA TYR A 448 9.98 -24.36 -13.61
C TYR A 448 8.52 -24.11 -14.03
N ASN A 449 7.93 -23.00 -13.56
CA ASN A 449 6.55 -22.64 -13.87
C ASN A 449 6.33 -22.28 -15.35
N ALA A 450 7.40 -21.88 -16.05
CA ALA A 450 7.38 -21.63 -17.49
C ALA A 450 7.69 -22.89 -18.34
N GLY A 451 7.67 -24.09 -17.74
CA GLY A 451 7.94 -25.36 -18.43
C GLY A 451 9.40 -25.57 -18.85
N ARG A 452 10.34 -24.76 -18.33
CA ARG A 452 11.78 -24.78 -18.64
C ARG A 452 12.59 -25.19 -17.41
N SER A 453 12.30 -26.39 -16.88
CA SER A 453 12.90 -26.92 -15.65
C SER A 453 14.42 -27.12 -15.76
N ASP A 454 14.93 -27.32 -16.97
CA ASP A 454 16.34 -27.46 -17.36
C ASP A 454 17.17 -26.18 -17.13
N LYS A 455 16.53 -24.99 -17.14
CA LYS A 455 17.24 -23.70 -17.01
C LYS A 455 17.49 -23.26 -15.58
N CYS A 456 16.97 -23.96 -14.58
CA CYS A 456 17.23 -23.66 -13.18
C CYS A 456 18.34 -24.60 -12.66
N PRO A 457 19.44 -24.07 -12.07
CA PRO A 457 20.55 -24.90 -11.59
C PRO A 457 20.23 -25.68 -10.30
N HIS A 458 18.97 -25.68 -9.88
CA HIS A 458 18.49 -26.25 -8.63
C HIS A 458 17.47 -27.35 -8.88
N ARG A 459 17.38 -28.30 -7.94
CA ARG A 459 16.45 -29.43 -8.06
C ARG A 459 15.01 -29.06 -7.70
N HIS A 460 14.06 -29.69 -8.39
CA HIS A 460 12.59 -29.50 -8.27
C HIS A 460 11.82 -30.82 -8.15
N ASP A 461 12.50 -31.95 -8.30
CA ASP A 461 11.94 -33.30 -8.42
C ASP A 461 11.72 -34.00 -7.07
N ILE A 462 12.17 -33.39 -5.97
CA ILE A 462 12.10 -33.98 -4.62
C ILE A 462 10.77 -33.59 -3.96
N LYS A 463 10.07 -34.56 -3.36
CA LYS A 463 8.91 -34.28 -2.51
C LYS A 463 9.36 -34.02 -1.08
N LEU A 464 9.13 -32.81 -0.59
CA LEU A 464 9.47 -32.41 0.78
C LEU A 464 8.28 -32.57 1.72
N THR A 465 8.55 -33.11 2.90
CA THR A 465 7.64 -33.08 4.05
C THR A 465 7.45 -31.64 4.54
N PRO A 466 6.36 -31.35 5.28
CA PRO A 466 6.16 -30.02 5.87
C PRO A 466 7.32 -29.57 6.77
N GLN A 467 7.93 -30.50 7.50
CA GLN A 467 9.06 -30.23 8.38
C GLN A 467 10.34 -29.89 7.60
N GLU A 468 10.64 -30.62 6.52
CA GLU A 468 11.77 -30.30 5.64
C GLU A 468 11.60 -28.94 4.94
N ARG A 469 10.36 -28.55 4.59
CA ARG A 469 10.10 -27.18 4.08
C ARG A 469 10.43 -26.11 5.12
N GLN A 470 10.16 -26.38 6.39
CA GLN A 470 10.50 -25.47 7.49
C GLN A 470 12.04 -25.38 7.66
N TRP A 471 12.76 -26.49 7.59
CA TRP A 471 14.22 -26.47 7.63
C TRP A 471 14.85 -25.86 6.38
N LEU A 472 14.24 -26.02 5.21
CA LEU A 472 14.67 -25.34 3.98
C LEU A 472 14.56 -23.81 4.11
N ARG A 473 13.62 -23.31 4.92
CA ARG A 473 13.52 -21.88 5.24
C ARG A 473 14.72 -21.38 6.05
N VAL A 474 15.28 -22.21 6.93
CA VAL A 474 16.54 -21.90 7.63
C VAL A 474 17.68 -21.76 6.62
N VAL A 475 17.77 -22.68 5.65
CA VAL A 475 18.76 -22.61 4.55
C VAL A 475 18.58 -21.34 3.71
N ALA A 476 17.34 -21.00 3.33
CA ALA A 476 17.04 -19.81 2.56
C ALA A 476 17.41 -18.51 3.30
N ARG A 477 17.29 -18.50 4.63
CA ARG A 477 17.69 -17.36 5.48
C ARG A 477 19.19 -17.15 5.58
N GLU A 478 20.02 -18.06 5.07
CA GLU A 478 21.48 -17.83 4.91
C GLU A 478 21.80 -17.03 3.64
N THR A 479 20.79 -16.74 2.80
CA THR A 479 20.91 -15.82 1.67
C THR A 479 20.31 -14.47 2.05
N PRO A 480 21.07 -13.36 1.90
CA PRO A 480 20.58 -12.04 2.27
C PRO A 480 19.42 -11.61 1.40
N CYS A 481 18.38 -11.06 2.03
CA CYS A 481 17.29 -10.40 1.34
C CYS A 481 17.81 -9.15 0.63
N LYS A 482 17.47 -8.98 -0.65
CA LYS A 482 17.85 -7.78 -1.42
C LYS A 482 17.27 -6.47 -0.87
N LYS A 483 16.14 -6.55 -0.17
CA LYS A 483 15.50 -5.40 0.50
C LYS A 483 16.03 -5.17 1.93
N GLY A 484 17.03 -5.94 2.37
CA GLY A 484 17.68 -5.78 3.67
C GLY A 484 16.70 -5.83 4.85
N THR A 485 17.03 -5.12 5.93
CA THR A 485 16.19 -5.07 7.15
C THR A 485 14.86 -4.32 6.97
N GLU A 486 14.65 -3.62 5.85
CA GLU A 486 13.45 -2.81 5.60
C GLU A 486 12.34 -3.59 4.89
N CYS A 487 12.60 -4.84 4.48
CA CYS A 487 11.70 -5.65 3.68
C CYS A 487 10.28 -5.81 4.29
N ASP A 488 9.27 -5.31 3.57
CA ASP A 488 7.84 -5.41 3.93
C ASP A 488 7.12 -6.66 3.41
N ASP A 489 7.82 -7.59 2.75
CA ASP A 489 7.17 -8.79 2.22
C ASP A 489 7.00 -9.86 3.31
N VAL A 490 5.78 -10.02 3.83
CA VAL A 490 5.42 -11.04 4.82
C VAL A 490 5.81 -12.46 4.37
N LYS A 491 5.82 -12.72 3.06
CA LYS A 491 6.16 -14.02 2.47
C LYS A 491 7.63 -14.16 2.07
N CYS A 492 8.47 -13.17 2.37
CA CYS A 492 9.91 -13.26 2.08
C CYS A 492 10.55 -14.45 2.79
N ILE A 493 11.32 -15.24 2.03
CA ILE A 493 12.01 -16.46 2.51
C ILE A 493 13.49 -16.24 2.83
N TYR A 494 14.04 -15.08 2.46
CA TYR A 494 15.45 -14.75 2.62
C TYR A 494 15.73 -14.12 3.99
N GLY A 495 16.99 -14.11 4.40
CA GLY A 495 17.41 -13.60 5.70
C GLY A 495 17.42 -12.08 5.71
N HIS A 496 16.81 -11.46 6.72
CA HIS A 496 16.85 -10.02 6.97
C HIS A 496 17.92 -9.63 8.00
N ARG A 497 18.56 -10.62 8.62
CA ARG A 497 19.71 -10.49 9.52
C ARG A 497 20.71 -11.60 9.27
N CYS A 498 21.99 -11.35 9.55
CA CYS A 498 23.02 -12.38 9.47
C CYS A 498 22.76 -13.47 10.54
N PRO A 499 22.59 -14.75 10.17
CA PRO A 499 22.37 -15.84 11.13
C PRO A 499 23.66 -16.41 11.71
N PHE A 500 24.84 -16.00 11.21
CA PHE A 500 26.13 -16.52 11.65
C PHE A 500 26.56 -15.91 12.99
N PRO A 501 27.26 -16.68 13.85
CA PRO A 501 27.72 -16.20 15.15
C PRO A 501 28.63 -14.97 15.02
N VAL A 502 28.54 -14.05 15.98
CA VAL A 502 29.47 -12.92 16.10
C VAL A 502 30.87 -13.44 16.42
N ALA A 503 31.89 -12.86 15.80
CA ALA A 503 33.28 -13.22 16.07
C ALA A 503 33.69 -12.80 17.49
N THR A 504 34.02 -13.77 18.33
CA THR A 504 34.47 -13.58 19.72
C THR A 504 35.99 -13.62 19.89
N GLU A 505 36.72 -13.99 18.84
CA GLU A 505 38.16 -14.23 18.81
C GLU A 505 38.80 -13.63 17.55
N GLY A 506 40.10 -13.35 17.59
CA GLY A 506 40.86 -12.77 16.47
C GLY A 506 40.67 -11.27 16.24
N SER A 507 41.15 -10.76 15.11
CA SER A 507 41.18 -9.33 14.73
C SER A 507 39.79 -8.68 14.64
N SER A 508 38.74 -9.49 14.53
CA SER A 508 37.35 -9.04 14.43
C SER A 508 36.62 -8.99 15.78
N ARG A 509 37.30 -9.32 16.89
CA ARG A 509 36.71 -9.32 18.24
C ARG A 509 36.23 -7.91 18.62
N GLY A 510 34.95 -7.80 19.02
CA GLY A 510 34.33 -6.53 19.41
C GLY A 510 33.85 -5.65 18.26
N SER A 511 34.08 -6.05 17.00
CA SER A 511 33.59 -5.32 15.81
C SER A 511 32.10 -5.52 15.52
N GLY A 512 31.47 -6.50 16.18
CA GLY A 512 30.09 -6.93 15.91
C GLY A 512 29.89 -7.65 14.57
N MET A 513 30.98 -7.93 13.84
CA MET A 513 30.96 -8.74 12.62
C MET A 513 30.85 -10.24 12.94
N CYS A 514 30.28 -11.02 12.01
CA CYS A 514 30.19 -12.46 12.18
C CYS A 514 31.55 -13.15 11.95
N LEU A 515 31.63 -14.45 12.25
CA LEU A 515 32.83 -15.27 12.04
C LEU A 515 33.38 -15.24 10.60
N ASN A 516 32.55 -14.91 9.61
CA ASN A 516 32.98 -14.78 8.21
C ASN A 516 33.67 -13.43 7.91
N GLY A 517 33.69 -12.50 8.87
CA GLY A 517 34.35 -11.20 8.76
C GLY A 517 33.85 -10.39 7.55
N GLU A 518 34.78 -9.73 6.86
CA GLU A 518 34.49 -8.94 5.66
C GLU A 518 34.05 -9.77 4.45
N ASN A 519 34.29 -11.09 4.48
CA ASN A 519 33.86 -12.03 3.44
C ASN A 519 32.40 -12.51 3.65
N CYS A 520 31.70 -11.98 4.66
CA CYS A 520 30.30 -12.30 4.86
C CYS A 520 29.45 -11.77 3.70
N ARG A 521 28.50 -12.60 3.26
CA ARG A 521 27.56 -12.24 2.19
C ARG A 521 26.50 -11.25 2.64
N PHE A 522 26.28 -11.12 3.94
CA PHE A 522 25.38 -10.13 4.51
C PHE A 522 26.09 -8.77 4.58
N PRO A 523 25.43 -7.68 4.20
CA PRO A 523 25.98 -6.34 4.35
C PRO A 523 26.10 -5.93 5.84
N ARG A 524 26.90 -4.90 6.11
CA ARG A 524 27.25 -4.47 7.49
C ARG A 524 26.03 -4.05 8.32
N ASP A 525 25.00 -3.50 7.71
CA ASP A 525 23.73 -3.07 8.33
C ASP A 525 22.84 -4.24 8.80
N MET A 526 23.04 -5.42 8.22
CA MET A 526 22.37 -6.67 8.63
C MET A 526 23.14 -7.44 9.71
N HIS A 527 24.28 -6.90 10.13
CA HIS A 527 24.99 -7.28 11.34
C HIS A 527 24.62 -6.30 12.47
N ILE A 528 24.66 -6.75 13.72
CA ILE A 528 24.41 -5.87 14.89
C ILE A 528 23.00 -5.25 14.90
N THR A 529 21.98 -6.00 14.45
CA THR A 529 20.57 -5.57 14.60
C THR A 529 20.04 -5.97 15.96
N ASP A 530 19.40 -5.02 16.66
CA ASP A 530 18.62 -5.29 17.87
C ASP A 530 17.51 -6.31 17.56
N THR A 531 17.45 -7.38 18.35
CA THR A 531 16.47 -8.48 18.23
C THR A 531 15.25 -8.27 19.12
N LYS A 532 15.20 -7.18 19.90
CA LYS A 532 14.05 -6.86 20.74
C LYS A 532 12.88 -6.39 19.89
N ILE A 533 11.86 -7.22 19.78
CA ILE A 533 10.62 -6.90 19.08
C ILE A 533 9.83 -5.88 19.91
N VAL A 534 9.33 -4.82 19.27
CA VAL A 534 8.48 -3.81 19.90
C VAL A 534 7.13 -3.71 19.19
N LYS A 535 6.08 -3.31 19.94
CA LYS A 535 4.73 -3.09 19.38
C LYS A 535 4.58 -1.71 18.71
N THR A 536 5.50 -0.78 18.98
CA THR A 536 5.47 0.59 18.44
C THR A 536 6.86 0.97 17.95
N THR A 537 6.96 1.32 16.67
CA THR A 537 8.22 1.70 16.02
C THR A 537 8.39 3.22 16.04
N ARG A 538 9.56 3.72 16.44
CA ARG A 538 9.91 5.14 16.26
C ARG A 538 10.57 5.28 14.90
N ILE A 539 9.85 5.82 13.92
CA ILE A 539 10.45 6.22 12.64
C ILE A 539 11.08 7.59 12.88
N THR A 540 12.36 7.61 13.24
CA THR A 540 13.17 8.83 13.20
C THR A 540 13.58 9.06 11.75
N GLY A 541 12.78 9.85 11.02
CA GLY A 541 13.21 10.39 9.74
C GLY A 541 14.33 11.40 9.99
N THR A 542 15.50 11.15 9.44
CA THR A 542 16.50 12.20 9.17
C THR A 542 15.97 13.01 8.00
N PHE A 543 15.63 14.27 8.27
CA PHE A 543 15.32 15.29 7.27
C PHE A 543 16.57 15.70 6.49
#